data_AF-A0A1D6HFZ7-F1
#
_entry.id   AF-A0A1D6HFZ7-F1
#
_cell.length_a   1.000
_cell.length_b   1.000
_cell.length_c   1.000
_cell.angle_alpha   90.00
_cell.angle_beta   90.00
_cell.angle_gamma   90.00
#
_symmetry.space_group_name_H-M   'P 1'
#
loop_
_entity.id
_entity.type
_entity.pdbx_description
1 polymer ?
#
loop_
_entity_poly.entity_id
_entity_poly.type
_entity_poly.pdbx_seq_one_letter_code
_entity_poly.pdbx_strand_id
1 'polypeptide(L)' 'MFDIVMPDFAGVYSFLGSVFDPSTSGHLQKLKEMNPIDVETALLLMRNLSINLTSPDFEDQRFPLPSLKY' A
#
# COMPACT_ATOMS: atom_id res chain seq x y z
N MET A 1 13.25 30.87 -3.83
CA MET A 1 12.03 30.19 -3.37
C MET A 1 12.29 28.72 -3.59
N PHE A 2 12.48 27.92 -2.54
CA PHE A 2 12.57 26.47 -2.72
C PHE A 2 11.15 25.99 -2.99
N ASP A 3 10.88 25.46 -4.19
CA ASP A 3 9.63 24.76 -4.44
C ASP A 3 9.49 23.68 -3.38
N ILE A 4 8.41 23.73 -2.61
CA ILE A 4 8.10 22.66 -1.65
C ILE A 4 7.75 21.46 -2.53
N VAL A 5 8.70 20.55 -2.69
CA VAL A 5 8.48 19.29 -3.39
C VAL A 5 7.59 18.45 -2.48
N MET A 6 6.29 18.44 -2.79
CA MET A 6 5.29 17.63 -2.11
C MET A 6 4.96 16.39 -2.95
N PRO A 7 4.64 15.25 -2.32
CA PRO A 7 4.13 14.10 -3.03
C PRO A 7 2.77 14.42 -3.68
N ASP A 8 2.52 13.84 -4.86
CA ASP A 8 1.16 13.71 -5.38
C ASP A 8 0.42 12.63 -4.60
N PHE A 9 -0.20 13.03 -3.49
CA PHE A 9 -0.95 12.11 -2.65
C PHE A 9 -2.08 11.40 -3.41
N ALA A 10 -2.75 12.06 -4.37
CA ALA A 10 -3.82 11.43 -5.13
C ALA A 10 -3.28 10.28 -6.00
N GLY A 11 -2.17 10.53 -6.69
CA GLY A 11 -1.44 9.51 -7.45
C GLY A 11 -0.93 8.37 -6.56
N VAL A 12 -0.34 8.70 -5.41
CA VAL A 12 0.15 7.72 -4.44
C VAL A 12 -0.98 6.83 -3.92
N TYR A 13 -2.09 7.39 -3.40
CA TYR A 13 -3.21 6.59 -2.92
C TYR A 13 -3.87 5.76 -4.03
N SER A 14 -3.96 6.30 -5.24
CA SER A 14 -4.46 5.54 -6.41
C SER A 14 -3.53 4.37 -6.75
N PHE A 15 -2.22 4.55 -6.68
CA PHE A 15 -1.25 3.47 -6.85
C PHE A 15 -1.42 2.40 -5.75
N LEU A 16 -1.46 2.81 -4.48
CA LEU A 16 -1.64 1.88 -3.35
C LEU A 16 -2.93 1.08 -3.47
N GLY A 17 -4.05 1.74 -3.80
CA GLY A 17 -5.33 1.08 -4.04
C GLY A 17 -5.25 0.02 -5.13
N SER A 18 -4.54 0.32 -6.25
CA SER A 18 -4.37 -0.66 -7.32
C SER A 18 -3.60 -1.91 -6.88
N VAL A 19 -2.63 -1.82 -5.96
CA VAL A 19 -1.88 -2.99 -5.50
C VAL A 19 -2.78 -4.06 -4.86
N PHE A 20 -3.93 -3.66 -4.30
CA PHE A 20 -4.90 -4.57 -3.69
C PHE A 20 -6.02 -4.98 -4.65
N ASP A 21 -6.06 -4.46 -5.87
CA ASP A 21 -7.06 -4.83 -6.88
C ASP A 21 -6.55 -6.00 -7.75
N PRO A 22 -7.13 -7.20 -7.64
CA PRO A 22 -6.68 -8.38 -8.38
C PRO A 22 -6.89 -8.28 -9.90
N SER A 23 -7.67 -7.30 -10.38
CA SER A 23 -7.87 -7.05 -11.81
C SER A 23 -6.73 -6.22 -12.44
N THR A 24 -5.84 -5.66 -11.61
CA THR A 24 -4.76 -4.81 -12.06
C THR A 24 -3.41 -5.54 -12.07
N SER A 25 -2.48 -5.09 -12.90
CA SER A 25 -1.14 -5.65 -13.02
C SER A 25 -0.13 -4.57 -13.43
N GLY A 26 1.16 -4.92 -13.55
CA GLY A 26 2.19 -3.98 -14.01
C GLY A 26 2.68 -2.98 -12.94
N HIS A 27 2.39 -3.23 -11.65
CA HIS A 27 2.75 -2.32 -10.55
C HIS A 27 4.23 -1.96 -10.50
N LEU A 28 5.14 -2.90 -10.79
CA LEU A 28 6.58 -2.62 -10.79
C LEU A 28 6.98 -1.59 -11.86
N GLN A 29 6.36 -1.65 -13.04
CA GLN A 29 6.63 -0.69 -14.10
C GLN A 29 6.08 0.69 -13.71
N LYS A 30 4.83 0.73 -13.22
CA LYS A 30 4.21 1.96 -12.75
C LYS A 30 5.00 2.61 -11.61
N LEU A 31 5.51 1.83 -10.67
CA LEU A 31 6.36 2.31 -9.58
C LEU A 31 7.67 2.93 -10.08
N LYS A 32 8.28 2.37 -11.14
CA LYS A 32 9.50 2.92 -11.76
C LYS A 32 9.28 4.24 -12.51
N GLU A 33 8.05 4.50 -12.92
CA GLU A 33 7.65 5.72 -13.65
C GLU A 33 7.21 6.86 -12.73
N MET A 34 6.97 6.57 -11.45
CA MET A 34 6.57 7.57 -10.45
C MET A 34 7.73 8.52 -10.09
N ASN A 35 7.41 9.73 -9.64
CA ASN A 35 8.42 10.63 -9.11
C ASN A 35 9.07 10.00 -7.86
N PRO A 36 10.37 10.23 -7.60
CA PRO A 36 11.06 9.66 -6.45
C PRO A 36 10.37 9.95 -5.10
N ILE A 37 9.84 11.16 -4.92
CA ILE A 37 9.12 11.54 -3.70
C ILE A 37 7.80 10.76 -3.52
N ASP A 38 7.11 10.43 -4.62
CA ASP A 38 5.89 9.64 -4.60
C ASP A 38 6.20 8.17 -4.27
N VAL A 39 7.33 7.66 -4.78
CA VAL A 39 7.83 6.32 -4.45
C VAL A 39 8.16 6.21 -2.96
N GLU A 40 8.91 7.16 -2.41
CA GLU A 40 9.23 7.20 -0.98
C GLU A 40 7.96 7.27 -0.13
N THR A 41 6.99 8.09 -0.53
CA THR A 41 5.70 8.23 0.15
C THR A 41 4.89 6.93 0.09
N ALA A 42 4.83 6.27 -1.07
CA ALA A 42 4.15 4.98 -1.23
C ALA A 42 4.80 3.89 -0.35
N LEU A 43 6.14 3.83 -0.29
CA LEU A 43 6.88 2.88 0.55
C LEU A 43 6.62 3.14 2.05
N LEU A 44 6.63 4.40 2.47
CA LEU A 44 6.33 4.77 3.86
C LEU A 44 4.91 4.35 4.24
N LEU A 45 3.92 4.63 3.38
CA LEU A 45 2.53 4.27 3.62
C LEU A 45 2.30 2.76 3.62
N MET A 46 2.93 2.01 2.71
CA MET A 46 2.88 0.54 2.72
C MET A 46 3.51 -0.04 3.98
N ARG A 47 4.62 0.53 4.46
CA ARG A 47 5.22 0.13 5.73
C ARG A 47 4.29 0.39 6.91
N ASN A 48 3.66 1.56 6.96
CA ASN A 48 2.68 1.90 8.00
C ASN A 48 1.47 0.96 7.97
N LEU A 49 0.97 0.64 6.77
CA LEU A 49 -0.11 -0.32 6.60
C LEU A 49 0.29 -1.72 7.07
N SER A 50 1.48 -2.19 6.70
CA SER A 50 2.01 -3.47 7.18
C SER A 50 2.06 -3.52 8.71
N ILE A 51 2.57 -2.47 9.36
CA ILE A 51 2.59 -2.37 10.83
C ILE A 51 1.17 -2.40 11.40
N ASN A 52 0.25 -1.60 10.86
CA ASN A 52 -1.14 -1.58 11.33
C ASN A 52 -1.79 -2.97 11.23
N LEU A 53 -1.58 -3.67 10.11
CA LEU A 53 -2.12 -5.01 9.91
C LEU A 53 -1.44 -6.09 10.77
N THR A 54 -0.27 -5.81 11.35
CA THR A 54 0.37 -6.67 12.37
C THR A 54 -0.15 -6.43 13.80
N SER A 55 -1.03 -5.45 14.01
CA SER A 55 -1.70 -5.24 15.31
C SER A 55 -2.60 -6.44 15.70
N PRO A 56 -2.69 -6.82 16.99
CA PRO A 56 -3.62 -7.85 17.47
C PRO A 56 -5.08 -7.68 17.02
N ASP A 57 -5.49 -6.44 16.74
CA ASP A 57 -6.85 -6.10 16.28
C ASP A 57 -7.22 -6.75 14.93
N PHE A 58 -6.22 -7.23 14.17
CA PHE A 58 -6.40 -7.82 12.85
C PHE A 58 -6.11 -9.33 12.79
N GLU A 59 -5.89 -10.01 13.92
CA GLU A 59 -5.57 -11.46 13.94
C GLU A 59 -6.65 -12.30 13.23
N ASP A 60 -7.93 -12.02 13.48
CA ASP A 60 -9.07 -12.73 12.88
C ASP A 60 -9.10 -12.60 11.33
N GLN A 61 -8.50 -11.55 10.78
CA GLN A 61 -8.43 -11.32 9.33
C GLN A 61 -7.23 -12.02 8.68
N ARG A 62 -6.21 -12.41 9.43
CA ARG A 62 -5.01 -13.10 8.91
C ARG A 62 -5.25 -14.58 8.68
N PHE A 63 -6.18 -15.17 9.43
CA PHE A 63 -6.54 -16.57 9.32
C PHE A 63 -8.01 -16.72 8.95
N PRO A 64 -8.38 -16.66 7.66
CA PRO A 64 -9.72 -17.05 7.22
C PRO A 64 -9.84 -18.58 7.28
N LEU A 65 -9.76 -19.17 8.48
CA LEU A 65 -10.05 -20.59 8.64
C LEU A 65 -11.55 -20.74 8.93
N PRO A 66 -12.30 -21.53 8.13
CA PRO A 66 -13.50 -22.12 8.68
C PRO A 66 -13.03 -23.00 9.83
N SER A 67 -13.54 -22.71 11.02
CA SER A 67 -13.36 -23.57 12.18
C SER A 67 -14.03 -24.92 11.87
N LEU A 68 -13.29 -25.83 11.23
CA LEU A 68 -13.64 -27.23 11.19
C LEU A 68 -13.43 -27.79 12.59
N LYS A 69 -14.47 -27.63 13.41
CA LYS A 69 -14.65 -28.40 14.63
C LYS A 69 -15.16 -29.78 14.20
N TYR A 70 -14.28 -30.77 14.24
CA TYR A 70 -14.66 -32.17 14.46
C TYR A 70 -14.46 -32.48 15.94
#